data_AF-A0A843HQM1-F1
#
_entry.id   AF-A0A843HQM1-F1
#
_cell.length_a   1.000
_cell.length_b   1.000
_cell.length_c   1.000
_cell.angle_alpha   90.00
_cell.angle_beta   90.00
_cell.angle_gamma   90.00
#
_symmetry.space_group_name_H-M   'P 1'
#
loop_
_entity.id
_entity.type
_entity.pdbx_description
1 polymer ?
#
loop_
_entity_poly.entity_id
_entity_poly.type
_entity_poly.pdbx_seq_one_letter_code
_entity_poly.pdbx_strand_id
1 'polypeptide(L)'
;MGKYYDGTKLLSMKDLNGKTPEIYMCTTNRTGGKTTYFARLCANRFFEKGEKFCLVYRYNYELDEVADKFYKDICKLFFSGTVMTSKRRASGIFHELFIDDISCGYAVSLNSADQLKKYSHLLSDTSRMFFDEFQSETNHYCNDEIKKLISVHTSIARGNGEQIRYVPIYMCANPVSIINPDYVELGISERLNDNTRFLRGDGFVLEQGY
;
A
#
# COMPACT_ATOMS: atom_id res chain seq x y z
N MET A 1 -3.43 13.45 -23.32
CA MET A 1 -4.00 13.44 -21.96
C MET A 1 -4.28 11.98 -21.63
N GLY A 2 -3.56 11.41 -20.66
CA GLY A 2 -3.50 9.96 -20.45
C GLY A 2 -4.84 9.38 -19.97
N LYS A 3 -5.19 8.18 -20.46
CA LYS A 3 -6.43 7.45 -20.16
C LYS A 3 -6.53 6.95 -18.70
N TYR A 4 -5.51 7.23 -17.88
CA TYR A 4 -5.33 6.72 -16.51
C TYR A 4 -4.90 7.86 -15.57
N TYR A 5 -5.30 7.76 -14.30
CA TYR A 5 -4.85 8.65 -13.23
C TYR A 5 -3.33 8.78 -13.17
N ASP A 6 -2.87 9.98 -12.79
CA ASP A 6 -1.46 10.32 -12.62
C ASP A 6 -1.19 10.80 -11.18
N GLY A 7 -0.57 9.93 -10.38
CA GLY A 7 -0.19 10.21 -9.00
C GLY A 7 1.12 10.99 -8.83
N THR A 8 1.76 11.46 -9.91
CA THR A 8 3.05 12.19 -9.81
C THR A 8 2.94 13.43 -8.94
N LYS A 9 1.81 14.15 -9.00
CA LYS A 9 1.60 15.32 -8.16
C LYS A 9 1.58 14.93 -6.68
N LEU A 10 0.76 13.94 -6.30
CA LEU A 10 0.69 13.42 -4.92
C LEU A 10 2.07 12.99 -4.42
N LEU A 11 2.81 12.21 -5.21
CA LEU A 11 4.14 11.71 -4.86
C LEU A 11 5.22 12.80 -4.76
N SER A 12 5.00 13.98 -5.34
CA SER A 12 5.91 15.12 -5.24
C SER A 12 5.69 15.99 -4.00
N MET A 13 4.58 15.80 -3.28
CA MET A 13 4.20 16.66 -2.18
C MET A 13 5.02 16.39 -0.92
N LYS A 14 5.26 17.45 -0.16
CA LYS A 14 5.75 17.38 1.22
C LYS A 14 4.58 17.37 2.18
N ASP A 15 4.82 16.83 3.38
CA ASP A 15 3.87 16.85 4.48
C ASP A 15 3.64 18.29 5.01
N LEU A 16 2.86 18.44 6.08
CA LEU A 16 2.57 19.75 6.67
C LEU A 16 3.84 20.45 7.21
N ASN A 17 4.85 19.66 7.57
CA ASN A 17 6.12 20.10 8.15
C ASN A 17 7.23 20.31 7.09
N GLY A 18 6.92 20.17 5.80
CA GLY A 18 7.89 20.30 4.71
C GLY A 18 8.81 19.08 4.53
N LYS A 19 8.53 17.97 5.21
CA LYS A 19 9.28 16.71 5.13
C LYS A 19 8.70 15.77 4.08
N THR A 20 9.49 14.81 3.64
CA THR A 20 8.99 13.72 2.78
C THR A 20 8.04 12.86 3.62
N PRO A 21 6.76 12.70 3.23
CA PRO A 21 5.81 11.90 3.98
C PRO A 21 6.12 10.40 3.85
N GLU A 22 5.72 9.64 4.86
CA GLU A 22 5.75 8.18 4.88
C GLU A 22 4.46 7.60 4.25
N ILE A 23 3.34 8.31 4.37
CA ILE A 23 2.04 7.84 3.90
C ILE A 23 1.52 8.75 2.79
N TYR A 24 1.19 8.15 1.65
CA TYR A 24 0.48 8.81 0.56
C TYR A 24 -0.87 8.14 0.38
N MET A 25 -1.95 8.88 0.57
CA MET A 25 -3.31 8.40 0.37
C MET A 25 -3.91 8.98 -0.90
N CYS A 26 -4.63 8.17 -1.66
CA CYS A 26 -5.39 8.55 -2.84
C CYS A 26 -6.83 8.05 -2.71
N THR A 27 -7.76 8.96 -2.42
CA THR A 27 -9.19 8.65 -2.33
C THR A 27 -9.96 9.38 -3.41
N THR A 28 -10.06 8.74 -4.56
CA THR A 28 -10.77 9.26 -5.74
C THR A 28 -11.89 8.31 -6.17
N ASN A 29 -12.82 8.79 -7.00
CA ASN A 29 -13.93 7.98 -7.51
C ASN A 29 -13.53 6.61 -8.08
N ARG A 30 -14.50 5.68 -8.02
CA ARG A 30 -14.41 4.35 -8.64
C ARG A 30 -14.12 4.51 -10.13
N THR A 31 -13.25 3.64 -10.67
CA THR A 31 -12.72 3.70 -12.05
C THR A 31 -11.68 4.80 -12.35
N GLY A 32 -11.27 5.60 -11.34
CA GLY A 32 -10.24 6.62 -11.50
C GLY A 32 -8.85 6.09 -11.93
N GLY A 33 -8.57 4.80 -11.82
CA GLY A 33 -7.28 4.21 -12.22
C GLY A 33 -6.16 4.32 -11.18
N LYS A 34 -6.49 4.73 -9.94
CA LYS A 34 -5.56 4.80 -8.80
C LYS A 34 -4.85 3.47 -8.52
N THR A 35 -5.60 2.37 -8.36
CA THR A 35 -5.05 1.02 -8.18
C THR A 35 -4.08 0.66 -9.30
N THR A 36 -4.50 0.87 -10.55
CA THR A 36 -3.67 0.60 -11.73
C THR A 36 -2.37 1.40 -11.71
N TYR A 37 -2.41 2.69 -11.34
CA TYR A 37 -1.23 3.54 -11.25
C TYR A 37 -0.24 3.05 -10.18
N PHE A 38 -0.70 2.83 -8.95
CA PHE A 38 0.18 2.43 -7.83
C PHE A 38 0.67 0.98 -7.95
N ALA A 39 -0.16 0.07 -8.47
CA ALA A 39 0.27 -1.29 -8.77
C ALA A 39 1.33 -1.31 -9.89
N ARG A 40 1.12 -0.52 -10.96
CA ARG A 40 2.13 -0.34 -12.02
C ARG A 40 3.42 0.29 -11.49
N LEU A 41 3.32 1.28 -10.59
CA LEU A 41 4.49 1.87 -9.94
C LEU A 41 5.31 0.81 -9.19
N CYS A 42 4.66 -0.09 -8.45
CA CYS A 42 5.34 -1.16 -7.73
C CYS A 42 6.07 -2.11 -8.70
N ALA A 43 5.39 -2.58 -9.75
CA ALA A 43 5.96 -3.47 -10.75
C ALA A 43 7.10 -2.81 -11.55
N ASN A 44 6.92 -1.57 -12.04
CA ASN A 44 7.97 -0.85 -12.77
C ASN A 44 9.25 -0.72 -11.94
N ARG A 45 9.14 -0.35 -10.66
CA ARG A 45 10.30 -0.21 -9.78
C ARG A 45 11.01 -1.54 -9.55
N PHE A 46 10.27 -2.65 -9.52
CA PHE A 46 10.88 -3.98 -9.50
C PHE A 46 11.63 -4.26 -10.83
N PHE A 47 11.00 -4.07 -11.99
CA PHE A 47 11.65 -4.32 -13.28
C PHE A 47 12.86 -3.41 -13.55
N GLU A 48 12.77 -2.13 -13.19
CA GLU A 48 13.81 -1.14 -13.46
C GLU A 48 14.98 -1.20 -12.47
N LYS A 49 14.72 -1.58 -11.21
CA LYS A 49 15.69 -1.42 -10.13
C LYS A 49 15.84 -2.62 -9.20
N GLY A 50 15.02 -3.67 -9.37
CA GLY A 50 14.95 -4.79 -8.44
C GLY A 50 14.36 -4.44 -7.07
N GLU A 51 13.74 -3.27 -6.92
CA GLU A 51 13.22 -2.81 -5.64
C GLU A 51 11.93 -3.57 -5.28
N LYS A 52 11.99 -4.42 -4.24
CA LYS A 52 10.84 -5.20 -3.78
C LYS A 52 9.74 -4.33 -3.17
N PHE A 53 8.50 -4.80 -3.28
CA PHE A 53 7.32 -4.16 -2.70
C PHE A 53 6.55 -5.10 -1.76
N CYS A 54 5.74 -4.55 -0.88
CA CYS A 54 4.88 -5.31 0.02
C CYS A 54 3.41 -4.90 -0.19
N LEU A 55 2.57 -5.88 -0.53
CA LEU A 55 1.12 -5.71 -0.62
C LEU A 55 0.50 -5.91 0.77
N VAL A 56 -0.33 -4.98 1.18
CA VAL A 56 -0.99 -5.00 2.48
C VAL A 56 -2.47 -5.28 2.28
N TYR A 57 -2.97 -6.30 2.96
CA TYR A 57 -4.37 -6.66 3.04
C TYR A 57 -4.84 -6.61 4.49
N ARG A 58 -6.15 -6.56 4.71
CA ARG A 58 -6.70 -6.46 6.05
C ARG A 58 -6.69 -7.82 6.75
N TYR A 59 -7.15 -8.86 6.06
CA TYR A 59 -7.33 -10.21 6.57
C TYR A 59 -6.53 -11.25 5.79
N ASN A 60 -6.10 -12.28 6.50
CA ASN A 60 -5.28 -13.35 5.94
C ASN A 60 -5.94 -14.10 4.77
N TYR A 61 -7.26 -14.30 4.80
CA TYR A 61 -7.99 -14.96 3.72
C TYR A 61 -7.95 -14.16 2.40
N GLU A 62 -7.66 -12.85 2.45
CA GLU A 62 -7.54 -12.04 1.24
C GLU A 62 -6.26 -12.34 0.45
N LEU A 63 -5.26 -12.97 1.10
CA LEU A 63 -4.00 -13.38 0.49
C LEU A 63 -4.15 -14.58 -0.45
N ASP A 64 -5.28 -15.28 -0.41
CA ASP A 64 -5.58 -16.33 -1.37
C ASP A 64 -5.62 -15.73 -2.79
N GLU A 65 -4.90 -16.35 -3.72
CA GLU A 65 -4.77 -15.89 -5.12
C GLU A 65 -4.24 -14.45 -5.27
N VAL A 66 -3.50 -13.94 -4.27
CA VAL A 66 -3.00 -12.55 -4.25
C VAL A 66 -2.22 -12.15 -5.51
N ALA A 67 -1.45 -13.07 -6.09
CA ALA A 67 -0.70 -12.80 -7.32
C ALA A 67 -1.63 -12.49 -8.51
N ASP A 68 -2.71 -13.26 -8.71
CA ASP A 68 -3.66 -13.01 -9.79
C ASP A 68 -4.46 -11.72 -9.52
N LYS A 69 -4.98 -11.56 -8.29
CA LYS A 69 -5.75 -10.38 -7.88
C LYS A 69 -4.99 -9.07 -8.10
N PHE A 70 -3.70 -9.04 -7.77
CA PHE A 70 -2.87 -7.85 -7.92
C PHE A 70 -2.38 -7.65 -9.37
N TYR A 71 -1.91 -8.71 -10.02
CA TYR A 71 -1.09 -8.56 -11.23
C TYR A 71 -1.85 -8.73 -12.54
N LYS A 72 -2.97 -9.46 -12.56
CA LYS A 72 -3.65 -9.87 -13.80
C LYS A 72 -3.97 -8.69 -14.74
N ASP A 73 -4.57 -7.63 -14.20
CA ASP A 73 -5.00 -6.50 -15.02
C ASP A 73 -3.83 -5.61 -15.44
N ILE A 74 -2.88 -5.34 -14.53
CA ILE A 74 -1.69 -4.55 -14.88
C ILE A 74 -0.75 -5.30 -15.83
N CYS A 75 -0.67 -6.63 -15.74
CA CYS A 75 0.09 -7.46 -16.66
C CYS A 75 -0.43 -7.33 -18.09
N LYS A 76 -1.74 -7.51 -18.27
CA LYS A 76 -2.39 -7.36 -19.59
C LYS A 76 -2.15 -5.98 -20.20
N LEU A 77 -2.13 -4.94 -19.39
CA LEU A 77 -1.99 -3.55 -19.85
C LEU A 77 -0.54 -3.13 -20.11
N PHE A 78 0.41 -3.59 -19.29
CA PHE A 78 1.76 -3.00 -19.25
C PHE A 78 2.92 -4.00 -19.23
N PHE A 79 2.68 -5.26 -18.86
CA PHE A 79 3.75 -6.26 -18.62
C PHE A 79 3.45 -7.59 -19.32
N SER A 80 2.92 -7.51 -20.54
CA SER A 80 2.54 -8.69 -21.34
C SER A 80 3.72 -9.65 -21.50
N GLY A 81 3.45 -10.94 -21.33
CA GLY A 81 4.46 -12.00 -21.41
C GLY A 81 5.12 -12.37 -20.08
N THR A 82 4.83 -11.63 -19.00
CA THR A 82 5.32 -11.94 -17.64
C THR A 82 4.25 -12.60 -16.79
N VAL A 83 4.66 -13.42 -15.83
CA VAL A 83 3.74 -14.12 -14.92
C VAL A 83 4.11 -13.84 -13.48
N MET A 84 3.12 -13.41 -12.69
CA MET A 84 3.28 -13.34 -11.24
C MET A 84 2.72 -14.60 -10.57
N THR A 85 3.47 -15.16 -9.63
CA THR A 85 3.04 -16.25 -8.75
C THR A 85 3.27 -15.89 -7.28
N SER A 86 2.70 -16.67 -6.36
CA SER A 86 2.95 -16.50 -4.93
C SER A 86 3.25 -17.85 -4.25
N LYS A 87 4.12 -17.83 -3.24
CA LYS A 87 4.40 -18.96 -2.36
C LYS A 87 4.00 -18.61 -0.94
N ARG A 88 3.14 -19.44 -0.35
CA ARG A 88 2.75 -19.33 1.07
C ARG A 88 3.96 -19.56 1.95
N ARG A 89 4.18 -18.68 2.94
CA ARG A 89 5.25 -18.77 3.94
C ARG A 89 4.65 -18.78 5.34
N ALA A 90 5.39 -19.34 6.30
CA ALA A 90 5.00 -19.38 7.70
C ALA A 90 3.54 -19.82 7.92
N SER A 91 3.16 -20.98 7.38
CA SER A 91 1.79 -21.52 7.46
C SER A 91 0.70 -20.57 6.92
N GLY A 92 1.04 -19.68 5.99
CA GLY A 92 0.12 -18.74 5.37
C GLY A 92 0.10 -17.35 6.00
N ILE A 93 0.91 -17.06 7.02
CA ILE A 93 0.98 -15.73 7.66
C ILE A 93 1.32 -14.63 6.64
N PHE A 94 2.15 -14.94 5.66
CA PHE A 94 2.45 -14.06 4.52
C PHE A 94 2.73 -14.87 3.27
N HIS A 95 2.70 -14.20 2.13
CA HIS A 95 3.07 -14.77 0.84
C HIS A 95 4.32 -14.07 0.33
N GLU A 96 5.25 -14.83 -0.24
CA GLU A 96 6.32 -14.28 -1.07
C GLU A 96 5.84 -14.25 -2.52
N LEU A 97 6.08 -13.14 -3.21
CA LEU A 97 5.62 -12.89 -4.57
C LEU A 97 6.78 -13.02 -5.54
N PHE A 98 6.52 -13.62 -6.71
CA PHE A 98 7.52 -13.84 -7.75
C PHE A 98 6.98 -13.34 -9.07
N ILE A 99 7.80 -12.61 -9.84
CA ILE A 99 7.55 -12.35 -11.26
C ILE A 99 8.62 -13.10 -12.02
N ASP A 100 8.22 -14.00 -12.93
CA ASP A 100 9.10 -14.86 -13.72
C ASP A 100 10.16 -15.56 -12.84
N ASP A 101 9.70 -16.17 -11.74
CA ASP A 101 10.49 -16.87 -10.71
C ASP A 101 11.47 -16.01 -9.88
N ILE A 102 11.50 -14.69 -10.09
CA ILE A 102 12.32 -13.76 -9.31
C ILE A 102 11.47 -13.16 -8.18
N SER A 103 11.97 -13.27 -6.94
CA SER A 103 11.31 -12.70 -5.74
C SER A 103 11.17 -11.19 -5.90
N CYS A 104 9.93 -10.72 -6.05
CA CYS A 104 9.59 -9.33 -6.33
C CYS A 104 8.96 -8.60 -5.13
N GLY A 105 8.61 -9.34 -4.09
CA GLY A 105 7.94 -8.74 -2.94
C GLY A 105 7.24 -9.73 -2.04
N TYR A 106 6.37 -9.19 -1.20
CA TYR A 106 5.60 -9.94 -0.22
C TYR A 106 4.15 -9.48 -0.22
N ALA A 107 3.26 -10.31 0.29
CA ALA A 107 1.92 -9.91 0.66
C ALA A 107 1.65 -10.30 2.11
N VAL A 108 1.12 -9.35 2.90
CA VAL A 108 0.91 -9.48 4.34
C VAL A 108 -0.50 -9.08 4.72
N SER A 109 -1.00 -9.58 5.85
CA SER A 109 -2.30 -9.20 6.40
C SER A 109 -2.18 -8.49 7.75
N LEU A 110 -2.96 -7.43 7.95
CA LEU A 110 -2.97 -6.66 9.19
C LEU A 110 -3.45 -7.50 10.39
N ASN A 111 -4.42 -8.39 10.19
CA ASN A 111 -4.88 -9.30 11.24
C ASN A 111 -3.81 -10.28 11.75
N SER A 112 -2.67 -10.40 11.06
CA SER A 112 -1.53 -11.25 11.42
C SER A 112 -0.30 -10.46 11.88
N ALA A 113 -0.45 -9.16 12.19
CA ALA A 113 0.64 -8.25 12.55
C ALA A 113 1.60 -8.78 13.64
N ASP A 114 1.07 -9.40 14.71
CA ASP A 114 1.92 -9.92 15.79
C ASP A 114 2.77 -11.12 15.38
N GLN A 115 2.25 -11.96 14.49
CA GLN A 115 3.00 -13.09 13.95
C GLN A 115 4.05 -12.61 12.95
N LEU A 116 3.73 -11.61 12.12
CA LEU A 116 4.62 -11.01 11.12
C LEU A 116 5.91 -10.44 11.73
N LYS A 117 5.87 -9.89 12.95
CA LYS A 117 7.04 -9.36 13.66
C LYS A 117 8.19 -10.38 13.74
N LYS A 118 7.88 -11.67 13.89
CA LYS A 118 8.86 -12.76 13.96
C LYS A 118 9.61 -13.00 12.64
N TYR A 119 9.00 -12.57 11.53
CA TYR A 119 9.52 -12.72 10.17
C TYR A 119 10.01 -11.39 9.57
N SER A 120 10.05 -10.31 10.36
CA SER A 120 10.47 -8.96 9.95
C SER A 120 11.79 -8.92 9.17
N HIS A 121 12.77 -9.73 9.59
CA HIS A 121 14.06 -9.85 8.91
C HIS A 121 13.93 -10.26 7.43
N LEU A 122 12.97 -11.13 7.09
CA LEU A 122 12.71 -11.55 5.71
C LEU A 122 12.07 -10.43 4.88
N LEU A 123 11.33 -9.53 5.53
CA LEU A 123 10.62 -8.43 4.86
C LEU A 123 11.48 -7.16 4.75
N SER A 124 12.67 -7.16 5.36
CA SER A 124 13.53 -5.97 5.52
C SER A 124 14.14 -5.45 4.22
N ASP A 125 14.03 -6.19 3.11
CA ASP A 125 14.42 -5.77 1.76
C ASP A 125 13.27 -5.09 0.98
N THR A 126 12.11 -4.89 1.63
CA THR A 126 11.00 -4.12 1.06
C THR A 126 11.34 -2.64 0.97
N SER A 127 11.08 -2.06 -0.21
CA SER A 127 11.33 -0.64 -0.50
C SER A 127 10.06 0.22 -0.50
N ARG A 128 8.87 -0.39 -0.53
CA ARG A 128 7.56 0.30 -0.49
C ARG A 128 6.44 -0.64 -0.10
N MET A 129 5.35 -0.07 0.41
CA MET A 129 4.12 -0.79 0.72
C MET A 129 2.96 -0.26 -0.12
N PHE A 130 2.01 -1.13 -0.47
CA PHE A 130 0.79 -0.76 -1.16
C PHE A 130 -0.41 -1.38 -0.45
N PHE A 131 -1.32 -0.54 0.03
CA PHE A 131 -2.56 -0.93 0.69
C PHE A 131 -3.75 -0.41 -0.13
N ASP A 132 -4.28 -1.29 -0.98
CA ASP A 132 -5.46 -0.96 -1.78
C ASP A 132 -6.75 -1.21 -0.99
N GLU A 133 -7.82 -0.52 -1.38
CA GLU A 133 -9.12 -0.54 -0.71
C GLU A 133 -9.04 -0.39 0.82
N PHE A 134 -8.22 0.55 1.30
CA PHE A 134 -8.04 0.76 2.73
C PHE A 134 -9.31 1.27 3.42
N GLN A 135 -10.24 1.92 2.72
CA GLN A 135 -11.58 2.18 3.28
C GLN A 135 -12.50 1.01 2.99
N SER A 136 -13.04 0.41 4.05
CA SER A 136 -14.00 -0.70 3.96
C SER A 136 -15.38 -0.20 3.55
N GLU A 137 -15.91 -0.71 2.43
CA GLU A 137 -17.28 -0.42 1.96
C GLU A 137 -18.36 -0.97 2.92
N THR A 138 -18.03 -1.98 3.74
CA THR A 138 -18.95 -2.65 4.67
C THR A 138 -18.70 -2.28 6.13
N ASN A 139 -17.80 -1.32 6.38
CA ASN A 139 -17.33 -0.96 7.73
C ASN A 139 -16.67 -2.13 8.50
N HIS A 140 -16.22 -3.17 7.79
CA HIS A 140 -15.49 -4.29 8.35
C HIS A 140 -13.99 -3.99 8.37
N TYR A 141 -13.52 -3.50 9.52
CA TYR A 141 -12.11 -3.17 9.79
C TYR A 141 -11.49 -4.16 10.77
N CYS A 142 -10.16 -4.27 10.75
CA CYS A 142 -9.42 -4.93 11.82
C CYS A 142 -9.55 -4.15 13.13
N ASN A 143 -9.65 -4.87 14.27
CA ASN A 143 -9.48 -4.23 15.57
C ASN A 143 -8.12 -3.53 15.64
N ASP A 144 -8.09 -2.27 16.06
CA ASP A 144 -6.87 -1.43 16.12
C ASP A 144 -6.09 -1.40 14.78
N GLU A 145 -6.79 -1.27 13.65
CA GLU A 145 -6.22 -1.37 12.30
C GLU A 145 -4.99 -0.48 12.07
N ILE A 146 -5.08 0.81 12.42
CA ILE A 146 -3.95 1.74 12.26
C ILE A 146 -2.75 1.32 13.12
N LYS A 147 -2.96 0.89 14.37
CA LYS A 147 -1.85 0.42 15.22
C LYS A 147 -1.19 -0.82 14.61
N LYS A 148 -1.99 -1.71 14.00
CA LYS A 148 -1.46 -2.88 13.27
C LYS A 148 -0.69 -2.46 12.03
N LEU A 149 -1.19 -1.52 11.24
CA LEU A 149 -0.51 -0.99 10.06
C LEU A 149 0.85 -0.37 10.43
N ILE A 150 0.87 0.52 11.44
CA ILE A 150 2.10 1.12 11.97
C ILE A 150 3.06 0.04 12.48
N SER A 151 2.55 -0.97 13.18
CA SER A 151 3.37 -2.07 13.69
C SER A 151 3.98 -2.92 12.58
N VAL A 152 3.23 -3.20 11.50
CA VAL A 152 3.73 -3.94 10.34
C VAL A 152 4.77 -3.10 9.59
N HIS A 153 4.46 -1.83 9.32
CA HIS A 153 5.39 -0.89 8.69
C HIS A 153 6.69 -0.77 9.47
N THR A 154 6.63 -0.54 10.78
CA THR A 154 7.82 -0.46 11.64
C THR A 154 8.64 -1.75 11.58
N SER A 155 7.99 -2.91 11.48
CA SER A 155 8.70 -4.19 11.36
C SER A 155 9.43 -4.33 10.02
N ILE A 156 8.83 -3.83 8.94
CA ILE A 156 9.41 -3.86 7.59
C ILE A 156 10.52 -2.82 7.42
N ALA A 157 10.33 -1.62 7.97
CA ALA A 157 11.26 -0.51 7.90
C ALA A 157 12.54 -0.73 8.71
N ARG A 158 12.55 -1.69 9.63
CA ARG A 158 13.74 -2.08 10.40
C ARG A 158 14.64 -3.02 9.59
N GLY A 159 15.94 -2.74 9.57
CA GLY A 159 16.95 -3.65 9.01
C GLY A 159 17.83 -3.01 7.95
N ASN A 160 18.60 -3.85 7.24
CA ASN A 160 19.56 -3.47 6.21
C ASN A 160 20.63 -2.44 6.67
N GLY A 161 21.09 -2.55 7.92
CA GLY A 161 22.14 -1.69 8.49
C GLY A 161 21.65 -0.32 9.01
N GLU A 162 20.37 0.02 8.83
CA GLU A 162 19.76 1.24 9.36
C GLU A 162 18.80 0.94 10.52
N GLN A 163 18.68 1.88 11.46
CA GLN A 163 17.75 1.76 12.58
C GLN A 163 16.29 1.82 12.08
N ILE A 164 16.01 2.73 11.13
CA ILE A 164 14.73 2.91 10.45
C ILE A 164 15.02 3.37 9.02
N ARG A 165 14.56 2.60 8.03
CA ARG A 165 14.63 2.95 6.60
C ARG A 165 13.38 3.68 6.15
N TYR A 166 13.50 4.49 5.11
CA TYR A 166 12.35 5.06 4.43
C TYR A 166 11.61 3.98 3.62
N VAL A 167 10.36 3.70 3.95
CA VAL A 167 9.50 2.72 3.26
C VAL A 167 8.11 3.33 3.08
N PRO A 168 7.87 4.08 1.98
CA PRO A 168 6.59 4.75 1.80
C PRO A 168 5.45 3.75 1.66
N ILE A 169 4.29 4.10 2.23
CA ILE A 169 3.03 3.39 2.07
C ILE A 169 2.13 4.18 1.11
N TYR A 170 1.70 3.52 0.05
CA TYR A 170 0.68 4.03 -0.86
C TYR A 170 -0.67 3.41 -0.46
N MET A 171 -1.64 4.24 -0.11
CA MET A 171 -2.96 3.82 0.34
C MET A 171 -4.01 4.31 -0.66
N CYS A 172 -4.79 3.40 -1.24
CA CYS A 172 -5.81 3.71 -2.24
C CYS A 172 -7.19 3.30 -1.74
N ALA A 173 -8.21 4.13 -1.97
CA ALA A 173 -9.59 3.74 -1.70
C ALA A 173 -10.58 4.53 -2.55
N ASN A 174 -11.79 4.00 -2.72
CA ASN A 174 -12.92 4.84 -3.08
C ASN A 174 -13.32 5.65 -1.84
N PRO A 175 -13.79 6.91 -1.97
CA PRO A 175 -14.40 7.61 -0.86
C PRO A 175 -15.63 6.82 -0.38
N VAL A 176 -15.61 6.34 0.86
CA VAL A 176 -16.74 5.62 1.48
C VAL A 176 -17.32 6.45 2.62
N SER A 177 -16.49 6.75 3.62
CA SER A 177 -16.90 7.49 4.82
C SER A 177 -15.77 8.41 5.27
N ILE A 178 -16.12 9.66 5.57
CA ILE A 178 -15.20 10.59 6.24
C ILE A 178 -14.86 10.06 7.64
N ILE A 179 -15.80 9.37 8.29
CA ILE A 179 -15.61 8.75 9.60
C ILE A 179 -15.21 7.28 9.37
N ASN A 180 -13.92 7.04 9.20
CA ASN A 180 -13.31 5.70 9.19
C ASN A 180 -12.11 5.66 10.15
N PRO A 181 -11.69 4.47 10.63
CA PRO A 181 -10.63 4.36 11.63
C PRO A 181 -9.32 5.07 11.22
N ASP A 182 -8.94 4.95 9.94
CA ASP A 182 -7.71 5.57 9.43
C ASP A 182 -7.78 7.09 9.46
N TYR A 183 -8.90 7.66 9.01
CA TYR A 183 -9.09 9.11 8.98
C TYR A 183 -9.24 9.72 10.36
N VAL A 184 -9.90 9.03 11.29
CA VAL A 184 -10.05 9.49 12.67
C VAL A 184 -8.70 9.54 13.35
N GLU A 185 -7.91 8.46 13.27
CA GLU A 185 -6.60 8.39 13.93
C GLU A 185 -5.59 9.39 13.34
N LEU A 186 -5.66 9.65 12.03
CA LEU A 186 -4.81 10.63 11.35
C LEU A 186 -5.32 12.08 11.46
N GLY A 187 -6.43 12.33 12.14
CA GLY A 187 -7.04 13.66 12.27
C GLY A 187 -7.53 14.24 10.93
N ILE A 188 -7.82 13.39 9.95
CA ILE A 188 -8.32 13.77 8.63
C ILE A 188 -9.80 14.12 8.70
N SER A 189 -10.59 13.37 9.47
CA SER A 189 -12.04 13.53 9.55
C SER A 189 -12.49 14.93 9.95
N GLU A 190 -11.69 15.65 10.75
CA GLU A 190 -11.99 17.00 11.24
C GLU A 190 -11.57 18.11 10.26
N ARG A 191 -10.74 17.77 9.26
CA ARG A 191 -10.08 18.73 8.36
C ARG A 191 -10.58 18.64 6.93
N LEU A 192 -11.08 17.47 6.54
CA LEU A 192 -11.53 17.19 5.18
C LEU A 192 -12.87 17.89 4.90
N ASN A 193 -12.95 18.56 3.75
CA ASN A 193 -14.17 19.19 3.25
C ASN A 193 -14.21 19.09 1.72
N ASP A 194 -15.35 19.39 1.11
CA ASP A 194 -15.59 19.22 -0.33
C ASP A 194 -14.64 20.03 -1.23
N ASN A 195 -14.02 21.10 -0.71
CA ASN A 195 -13.06 21.91 -1.45
C ASN A 195 -11.61 21.40 -1.31
N THR A 196 -11.39 20.36 -0.50
CA THR A 196 -10.05 19.86 -0.19
C THR A 196 -9.62 18.85 -1.24
N ARG A 197 -8.79 19.28 -2.19
CA ARG A 197 -8.19 18.38 -3.18
C ARG A 197 -6.95 17.66 -2.65
N PHE A 198 -6.15 18.34 -1.85
CA PHE A 198 -4.99 17.76 -1.17
C PHE A 198 -4.99 18.19 0.29
N LEU A 199 -4.86 17.22 1.19
CA LEU A 199 -4.69 17.44 2.62
C LEU A 199 -3.32 16.97 3.06
N ARG A 200 -2.56 17.85 3.72
CA ARG A 200 -1.25 17.52 4.30
C ARG A 200 -1.38 17.38 5.81
N GLY A 201 -0.88 16.29 6.38
CA GLY A 201 -0.76 16.09 7.81
C GLY A 201 0.70 15.94 8.24
N ASP A 202 0.92 15.53 9.48
CA ASP A 202 2.24 15.14 9.95
C ASP A 202 2.57 13.74 9.41
N GLY A 203 3.60 13.62 8.58
CA GLY A 203 4.00 12.35 7.98
C GLY A 203 3.11 11.81 6.85
N PHE A 204 2.04 12.52 6.43
CA PHE A 204 1.17 12.08 5.34
C PHE A 204 0.72 13.17 4.38
N VAL A 205 0.36 12.75 3.16
CA VAL A 205 -0.40 13.55 2.19
C VAL A 205 -1.56 12.71 1.65
N LEU A 206 -2.74 13.30 1.60
CA LEU A 206 -3.96 12.74 1.03
C LEU A 206 -4.35 13.54 -0.22
N GLU A 207 -4.56 12.86 -1.33
CA GLU A 207 -5.30 13.37 -2.49
C GLU A 207 -6.75 12.88 -2.41
N GLN A 208 -7.68 13.81 -2.58
CA GLN A 208 -9.10 13.51 -2.68
C GLN A 208 -9.64 13.95 -4.04
N GLY A 209 -10.41 13.06 -4.68
CA GLY A 209 -11.04 13.32 -5.97
C GLY A 209 -12.52 12.98 -5.93
N TYR A 210 -13.35 14.02 -5.98
CA TYR A 210 -14.79 13.95 -6.23
C TYR A 210 -15.10 14.16 -7.72
#